data_AF-A0A6L9KW64-F1
#
_entry.id   AF-A0A6L9KW64-F1
#
_cell.length_a   1.000
_cell.length_b   1.000
_cell.length_c   1.000
_cell.angle_alpha   90.00
_cell.angle_beta   90.00
_cell.angle_gamma   90.00
#
_symmetry.space_group_name_H-M   'P 1'
#
loop_
_entity.id
_entity.type
_entity.pdbx_description
1 polymer ?
#
loop_
_entity_poly.entity_id
_entity_poly.type
_entity_poly.pdbx_seq_one_letter_code
_entity_poly.pdbx_strand_id
1 'polypeptide(L)' 'KIEGRQRGPAYVSKVTRVWREALDALGQQKFEVRKEWQEALAHVAEGHQTTLGPYHRPWH' A
#
# COMPACT_ATOMS: atom_id res chain seq x y z
N LYS A 1 -3.54 7.00 -0.79
CA LYS A 1 -4.21 7.45 -2.03
C LYS A 1 -3.59 6.67 -3.19
N ILE A 2 -4.39 5.95 -3.98
CA ILE A 2 -3.93 5.27 -5.19
C ILE A 2 -4.34 6.18 -6.36
N GLU A 3 -3.38 6.74 -7.10
CA GLU A 3 -3.67 7.53 -8.30
C GLU A 3 -3.30 6.74 -9.54
N GLY A 4 -4.32 6.34 -10.31
CA GLY A 4 -4.14 5.49 -11.49
C GLY A 4 -4.02 6.25 -12.82
N ARG A 5 -4.21 7.57 -12.83
CA ARG A 5 -4.14 8.35 -14.07
C ARG A 5 -2.67 8.33 -14.52
N GLN A 6 -2.38 7.65 -15.63
CA GLN A 6 -1.04 7.28 -16.17
C GLN A 6 -0.45 5.92 -15.73
N ARG A 7 -1.21 4.99 -15.13
CA ARG A 7 -0.70 3.64 -14.74
C ARG A 7 -1.37 2.50 -15.50
N GLY A 8 -0.59 1.48 -15.87
CA GLY A 8 -1.07 0.32 -16.63
C GLY A 8 -1.79 -0.76 -15.80
N PRO A 9 -2.43 -1.76 -16.44
CA PRO A 9 -3.19 -2.81 -15.75
C PRO A 9 -2.37 -3.61 -14.72
N ALA A 10 -1.09 -3.87 -15.01
CA ALA A 10 -0.20 -4.57 -14.10
C ALA A 10 0.04 -3.81 -12.79
N TYR A 11 0.16 -2.48 -12.86
CA TYR A 11 0.27 -1.60 -11.68
C TYR A 11 -0.98 -1.69 -10.82
N VAL A 12 -2.15 -1.50 -11.44
CA VAL A 12 -3.44 -1.49 -10.71
C VAL A 12 -3.65 -2.82 -10.01
N SER A 13 -3.46 -3.95 -10.71
CA SER A 13 -3.59 -5.30 -10.16
C SER A 13 -2.67 -5.52 -8.95
N LYS A 14 -1.39 -5.15 -9.05
CA LYS A 14 -0.40 -5.28 -7.98
C LYS A 14 -0.82 -4.50 -6.72
N VAL A 15 -1.19 -3.23 -6.88
CA VAL A 15 -1.58 -2.37 -5.76
C VAL A 15 -2.88 -2.86 -5.10
N THR A 16 -3.91 -3.19 -5.90
CA THR A 16 -5.19 -3.66 -5.36
C THR A 16 -5.08 -4.99 -4.64
N ARG A 17 -4.23 -5.90 -5.12
CA ARG A 17 -3.99 -7.19 -4.48
C ARG A 17 -3.36 -7.02 -3.09
N VAL A 18 -2.29 -6.24 -2.99
CA VAL A 18 -1.63 -5.98 -1.70
C VAL A 18 -2.60 -5.36 -0.69
N TRP A 19 -3.45 -4.44 -1.13
CA TRP A 19 -4.46 -3.83 -0.27
C TRP A 19 -5.53 -4.81 0.20
N ARG A 20 -5.98 -5.72 -0.68
CA ARG A 20 -6.92 -6.79 -0.30
C ARG A 20 -6.30 -7.69 0.77
N GLU A 21 -5.07 -8.16 0.56
CA GLU A 21 -4.36 -9.03 1.51
C GLU A 21 -4.18 -8.35 2.88
N ALA A 22 -3.88 -7.05 2.91
CA ALA A 22 -3.76 -6.28 4.14
C ALA A 22 -5.10 -6.13 4.89
N LEU A 23 -6.19 -5.86 4.17
CA LEU A 23 -7.54 -5.78 4.74
C LEU A 23 -7.99 -7.13 5.31
N ASP A 24 -7.71 -8.22 4.58
CA ASP A 24 -8.07 -9.56 5.03
C ASP A 24 -7.27 -9.95 6.29
N ALA A 25 -6.00 -9.55 6.39
CA ALA A 25 -5.17 -9.78 7.58
C ALA A 25 -5.65 -8.98 8.81
N LEU A 26 -6.11 -7.75 8.60
CA LEU A 26 -6.69 -6.91 9.67
C LEU A 26 -7.91 -7.58 10.32
N GLY A 27 -8.70 -8.33 9.55
CA GLY A 27 -9.91 -9.01 10.04
C GLY A 27 -9.64 -10.27 10.86
N GLN A 28 -8.42 -10.82 10.84
CA GLN A 28 -8.12 -12.14 11.41
C GLN A 28 -7.25 -12.10 12.66
N GLN A 29 -6.32 -11.14 12.77
CA GLN A 29 -5.30 -11.10 13.84
C GLN A 29 -4.89 -9.66 14.18
N LYS A 30 -3.93 -9.49 15.12
CA LYS A 30 -3.23 -8.21 15.27
C LYS A 30 -2.57 -7.86 13.94
N PHE A 31 -2.97 -6.73 13.37
CA PHE A 31 -2.48 -6.30 12.08
C PHE A 31 -0.99 -5.97 12.15
N GLU A 32 -0.21 -6.64 11.31
CA GLU A 32 1.20 -6.37 11.09
C GLU A 32 1.48 -6.25 9.59
N VAL A 33 2.32 -5.28 9.22
CA VAL A 33 2.67 -5.04 7.81
C VAL A 33 3.68 -6.09 7.36
N ARG A 34 3.32 -6.91 6.37
CA ARG A 34 4.22 -7.93 5.81
C ARG A 34 5.28 -7.30 4.91
N LYS A 35 6.49 -7.86 4.97
CA LYS A 35 7.64 -7.42 4.15
C LYS A 35 7.35 -7.54 2.64
N GLU A 36 6.69 -8.62 2.23
CA GLU A 36 6.29 -8.88 0.84
C GLU A 36 5.42 -7.76 0.25
N TRP A 37 4.53 -7.17 1.06
CA TRP A 37 3.70 -6.04 0.65
C TRP A 37 4.52 -4.78 0.41
N GLN A 38 5.48 -4.51 1.31
CA GLN A 38 6.35 -3.35 1.18
C GLN A 38 7.23 -3.46 -0.06
N GLU A 39 7.82 -4.63 -0.31
CA GLU A 39 8.62 -4.90 -1.51
C GLU A 39 7.80 -4.78 -2.80
N ALA A 40 6.58 -5.35 -2.81
CA ALA A 40 5.66 -5.27 -3.94
C ALA A 40 5.25 -3.83 -4.28
N LEU A 41 4.98 -3.01 -3.27
CA LEU A 41 4.62 -1.60 -3.43
C LEU A 41 5.84 -0.74 -3.79
N ALA A 42 7.02 -1.02 -3.24
CA ALA A 42 8.25 -0.29 -3.55
C ALA A 42 8.63 -0.42 -5.04
N HIS A 43 8.41 -1.58 -5.65
CA HIS A 43 8.70 -1.80 -7.07
C HIS A 43 7.84 -0.94 -8.01
N VAL A 44 6.66 -0.53 -7.57
CA VAL A 44 5.72 0.29 -8.35
C VAL A 44 5.69 1.76 -7.91
N ALA A 45 6.38 2.10 -6.82
CA ALA A 45 6.60 3.46 -6.41
C ALA A 45 7.78 4.01 -7.22
N GLU A 46 7.55 5.04 -8.04
CA GLU A 46 8.60 5.74 -8.79
C GLU A 46 9.52 6.48 -7.81
N GLY A 47 10.43 5.80 -7.12
CA GLY A 47 11.44 6.43 -6.24
C GLY A 47 10.90 7.20 -5.02
N HIS A 48 9.59 7.20 -4.76
CA HIS A 48 9.00 7.96 -3.67
C HIS A 48 8.71 7.07 -2.46
N GLN A 49 9.27 7.50 -1.33
CA GLN A 49 9.04 6.96 0.00
C GLN A 49 7.54 6.82 0.28
N THR A 50 7.10 5.63 0.71
CA THR A 50 5.77 5.43 1.28
C THR A 50 5.72 6.13 2.64
N THR A 51 5.31 7.39 2.67
CA THR A 51 5.06 8.10 3.93
C THR A 51 3.58 8.00 4.28
N LEU A 52 3.25 7.96 5.57
CA LEU A 52 1.87 8.13 6.04
C LEU A 52 1.30 9.51 5.67
N GLY A 53 2.15 10.44 5.18
CA GLY A 53 1.75 11.79 4.83
C GLY A 53 1.07 12.49 6.01
N PRO A 54 -0.11 13.12 5.82
CA PRO A 54 -0.87 13.78 6.89
C PRO A 54 -1.23 12.87 8.07
N TYR A 55 -1.29 11.55 7.87
CA TYR A 55 -1.59 10.59 8.93
C TYR A 55 -0.41 10.32 9.86
N HIS A 56 0.78 10.83 9.55
CA HIS A 56 1.94 10.74 10.46
C HIS A 56 1.88 11.77 11.59
N ARG A 57 1.14 12.88 11.42
CA ARG A 57 0.93 13.84 12.50
C ARG A 57 -0.31 13.41 13.30
N PRO A 58 -0.24 13.42 14.64
CA PRO A 58 -1.44 13.27 15.45
C PRO A 58 -2.41 14.39 15.09
N TRP A 59 -3.66 14.03 14.83
CA TRP A 59 -4.76 14.97 14.75
C TRP A 59 -5.14 15.30 16.19
N HIS A 60 -4.67 16.46 16.68
CA HIS A 60 -5.17 17.05 17.93
C HIS A 60 -6.42 17.86 17.65
#